data_AF-A0A2T3XMS8-F1
#
_entry.id   AF-A0A2T3XMS8-F1
#
_cell.length_a   1.000
_cell.length_b   1.000
_cell.length_c   1.000
_cell.angle_alpha   90.00
_cell.angle_beta   90.00
_cell.angle_gamma   90.00
#
_symmetry.space_group_name_H-M   'P 1'
#
loop_
_entity.id
_entity.type
_entity.pdbx_description
1 polymer ?
#
loop_
_entity_poly.entity_id
_entity_poly.type
_entity_poly.pdbx_seq_one_letter_code
_entity_poly.pdbx_strand_id
1 'polypeptide(L)'
;MPYARAPSYREGFTLVLEDGMAEQLNSYLPRLEHVSMHTWHVAEAVQSVLLRAPHSHECAAIAEVVANAVLDGRTPGQAMAFAMNYSGGRAFSEVDGDDAHYAELGAELRMPAVTVLLAGAREAATRSRAPSSRTSTRPRSNS
;
A
#
# COMPACT_ATOMS: atom_id res chain seq x y z
N MET A 1 1.49 -7.81 -32.95
CA MET A 1 2.02 -7.39 -31.64
C MET A 1 1.33 -6.09 -31.22
N PRO A 2 0.27 -6.12 -30.39
CA PRO A 2 -0.57 -4.95 -30.14
C PRO A 2 -0.04 -3.99 -29.07
N TYR A 3 1.10 -4.26 -28.44
CA TYR A 3 1.69 -3.42 -27.38
C TYR A 3 2.61 -2.29 -27.88
N ALA A 4 2.80 -2.14 -29.19
CA ALA A 4 3.74 -1.15 -29.77
C ALA A 4 3.21 0.30 -29.83
N ARG A 5 2.10 0.63 -29.15
CA ARG A 5 1.45 1.95 -29.22
C ARG A 5 0.91 2.46 -27.87
N ALA A 6 1.57 2.19 -26.76
CA ALA A 6 1.49 3.16 -25.67
C ALA A 6 2.48 4.27 -26.05
N PRO A 7 2.04 5.48 -26.44
CA PRO A 7 2.96 6.61 -26.55
C PRO A 7 3.67 6.71 -25.20
N SER A 8 5.01 6.77 -25.22
CA SER A 8 5.82 7.06 -24.04
C SER A 8 5.14 8.14 -23.20
N TYR A 9 5.07 7.94 -21.88
CA TYR A 9 4.51 8.90 -20.92
C TYR A 9 4.98 10.31 -21.29
N ARG A 10 4.08 11.15 -21.81
CA ARG A 10 4.40 12.51 -22.21
C ARG A 10 4.26 13.36 -20.97
N GLU A 11 5.37 13.73 -20.34
CA GLU A 11 5.35 14.70 -19.26
C GLU A 11 4.65 16.00 -19.73
N GLY A 12 3.76 16.54 -18.91
CA GLY A 12 3.05 17.80 -19.21
C GLY A 12 1.76 17.69 -20.04
N PHE A 13 1.13 16.52 -20.14
CA PHE A 13 -0.22 16.43 -20.73
C PHE A 13 -1.31 16.81 -19.73
N THR A 14 -2.30 17.59 -20.17
CA THR A 14 -3.51 17.87 -19.40
C THR A 14 -4.59 16.86 -19.78
N LEU A 15 -4.94 15.99 -18.84
CA LEU A 15 -6.09 15.09 -18.99
C LEU A 15 -7.35 15.82 -18.51
N VAL A 16 -8.30 16.07 -19.41
CA VAL A 16 -9.62 16.57 -19.02
C VAL A 16 -10.42 15.36 -18.55
N LEU A 17 -10.69 15.33 -17.25
CA LEU A 17 -11.48 14.29 -16.61
C LEU A 17 -12.90 14.82 -16.38
N GLU A 18 -13.88 13.94 -16.54
CA GLU A 18 -15.22 14.19 -15.99
C GLU A 18 -15.12 14.32 -14.46
N ASP A 19 -15.98 15.13 -13.86
CA ASP A 19 -15.90 15.47 -12.42
C ASP A 19 -15.85 14.22 -11.53
N GLY A 20 -16.64 13.19 -11.84
CA GLY A 20 -16.62 11.93 -11.08
C GLY A 20 -15.29 11.16 -11.19
N MET A 21 -14.63 11.20 -12.34
CA MET A 21 -13.29 10.59 -12.50
C MET A 21 -12.22 11.39 -11.77
N ALA A 22 -12.31 12.72 -11.79
CA ALA A 22 -11.40 13.60 -11.06
C ALA A 22 -11.52 13.40 -9.55
N GLU A 23 -12.74 13.34 -9.02
CA GLU A 23 -13.00 13.04 -7.61
C GLU A 23 -12.44 11.66 -7.22
N GLN A 24 -12.68 10.64 -8.05
CA GLN A 24 -12.17 9.31 -7.79
C GLN A 24 -10.64 9.29 -7.78
N LEU A 25 -9.98 9.91 -8.76
CA LEU A 25 -8.51 9.97 -8.80
C LEU A 25 -7.95 10.76 -7.61
N ASN A 26 -8.56 11.88 -7.24
CA ASN A 26 -8.16 12.65 -6.07
C ASN A 26 -8.28 11.85 -4.76
N SER A 27 -9.25 10.92 -4.68
CA SER A 27 -9.38 10.03 -3.52
C SER A 27 -8.37 8.88 -3.51
N TYR A 28 -7.90 8.42 -4.67
CA TYR A 28 -7.03 7.24 -4.80
C TYR A 28 -5.55 7.57 -4.90
N LEU A 29 -5.15 8.66 -5.56
CA LEU A 29 -3.75 9.01 -5.77
C LEU A 29 -2.95 9.17 -4.47
N PRO A 30 -3.44 9.88 -3.43
CA PRO A 30 -2.72 9.97 -2.15
C PRO A 30 -2.53 8.60 -1.49
N ARG A 31 -3.46 7.66 -1.72
CA ARG A 31 -3.36 6.30 -1.16
C ARG A 31 -2.28 5.49 -1.87
N LEU A 32 -2.12 5.67 -3.19
CA LEU A 32 -1.04 5.03 -3.93
C LEU A 32 0.33 5.58 -3.50
N GLU A 33 0.43 6.88 -3.25
CA GLU A 33 1.65 7.49 -2.68
C GLU A 33 1.97 6.90 -1.30
N HIS A 34 0.95 6.74 -0.43
CA HIS A 34 1.11 6.07 0.85
C HIS A 34 1.59 4.62 0.69
N VAL A 35 1.07 3.86 -0.27
CA VAL A 35 1.56 2.50 -0.56
C VAL A 35 3.05 2.57 -0.90
N SER A 36 3.45 3.39 -1.87
CA SER A 36 4.86 3.48 -2.29
C SER A 36 5.80 3.86 -1.15
N MET A 37 5.45 4.88 -0.36
CA MET A 37 6.23 5.33 0.79
C MET A 37 6.35 4.23 1.87
N HIS A 38 5.23 3.60 2.25
CA HIS A 38 5.25 2.56 3.27
C HIS A 38 5.94 1.27 2.78
N THR A 39 5.84 0.94 1.50
CA THR A 39 6.61 -0.16 0.89
C THR A 39 8.10 0.09 1.05
N TRP A 40 8.57 1.31 0.79
CA TRP A 40 9.98 1.67 0.99
C TRP A 40 10.43 1.47 2.44
N HIS A 41 9.69 2.03 3.40
CA HIS A 41 10.02 1.89 4.82
C HIS A 41 9.98 0.45 5.33
N VAL A 42 9.02 -0.35 4.89
CA VAL A 42 8.95 -1.76 5.23
C VAL A 42 10.12 -2.52 4.59
N ALA A 43 10.47 -2.23 3.34
CA ALA A 43 11.61 -2.87 2.68
C ALA A 43 12.94 -2.53 3.36
N GLU A 44 13.15 -1.29 3.81
CA GLU A 44 14.32 -0.89 4.60
C GLU A 44 14.36 -1.61 5.96
N ALA A 45 13.22 -1.69 6.65
CA ALA A 45 13.13 -2.42 7.92
C ALA A 45 13.43 -3.91 7.72
N VAL A 46 12.83 -4.55 6.72
CA VAL A 46 13.10 -5.95 6.37
C VAL A 46 14.57 -6.15 6.00
N GLN A 47 15.16 -5.25 5.20
CA GLN A 47 16.59 -5.29 4.86
C GLN A 47 17.48 -5.27 6.12
N SER A 48 17.13 -4.45 7.11
CA SER A 48 17.88 -4.34 8.35
C SER A 48 17.88 -5.63 9.17
N VAL A 49 16.83 -6.44 9.07
CA VAL A 49 16.72 -7.72 9.79
C VAL A 49 17.25 -8.89 8.96
N LEU A 50 16.96 -8.93 7.65
CA LEU A 50 17.52 -9.93 6.72
C LEU A 50 19.04 -9.80 6.53
N LEU A 51 19.63 -8.65 6.86
CA LEU A 51 21.05 -8.32 6.61
C LEU A 51 21.44 -8.40 5.13
N ARG A 52 20.46 -8.32 4.23
CA ARG A 52 20.60 -8.28 2.78
C ARG A 52 19.47 -7.45 2.17
N ALA A 53 19.70 -6.91 0.99
CA ALA A 53 18.61 -6.31 0.23
C ALA A 53 17.59 -7.39 -0.16
N PRO A 54 16.27 -7.13 -0.01
CA PRO A 54 15.25 -8.02 -0.53
C PRO A 54 15.40 -8.18 -2.04
N HIS A 55 15.18 -9.39 -2.53
CA HIS A 55 15.12 -9.68 -3.95
C HIS A 55 13.91 -8.99 -4.59
N SER A 56 13.93 -8.82 -5.92
CA SER A 56 12.85 -8.15 -6.65
C SER A 56 11.47 -8.77 -6.37
N HIS A 57 11.42 -10.10 -6.22
CA HIS A 57 10.17 -10.80 -5.95
C HIS A 57 9.68 -10.60 -4.51
N GLU A 58 10.60 -10.51 -3.55
CA GLU A 58 10.30 -10.17 -2.15
C GLU A 58 9.80 -8.73 -2.04
N CYS A 59 10.40 -7.78 -2.77
CA CYS A 59 9.92 -6.40 -2.84
C CYS A 59 8.48 -6.30 -3.33
N ALA A 60 8.08 -7.10 -4.32
CA ALA A 60 6.70 -7.12 -4.80
C ALA A 60 5.74 -7.72 -3.76
N ALA A 61 6.14 -8.80 -3.06
CA ALA A 61 5.35 -9.34 -1.97
C ALA A 61 5.20 -8.32 -0.81
N ILE A 62 6.26 -7.60 -0.46
CA ILE A 62 6.21 -6.49 0.51
C ILE A 62 5.22 -5.40 0.05
N ALA A 63 5.30 -5.01 -1.23
CA ALA A 63 4.38 -4.02 -1.79
C ALA A 63 2.92 -4.48 -1.71
N GLU A 64 2.65 -5.76 -1.96
CA GLU A 64 1.32 -6.33 -1.87
C GLU A 64 0.79 -6.39 -0.43
N VAL A 65 1.63 -6.77 0.54
CA VAL A 65 1.29 -6.69 1.97
C VAL A 65 0.96 -5.25 2.36
N VAL A 66 1.78 -4.28 1.97
CA VAL A 66 1.52 -2.86 2.28
C VAL A 66 0.25 -2.36 1.59
N ALA A 67 0.01 -2.74 0.33
CA ALA A 67 -1.22 -2.41 -0.39
C ALA A 67 -2.45 -2.98 0.33
N ASN A 68 -2.38 -4.21 0.81
CA ASN A 68 -3.45 -4.83 1.60
C ASN A 68 -3.71 -4.08 2.92
N ALA A 69 -2.67 -3.56 3.58
CA ALA A 69 -2.80 -2.77 4.79
C ALA A 69 -3.39 -1.36 4.52
N VAL A 70 -2.89 -0.66 3.50
CA VAL A 70 -3.24 0.73 3.18
C VAL A 70 -4.56 0.84 2.42
N LEU A 71 -4.76 0.02 1.39
CA LEU A 71 -5.94 0.09 0.53
C LEU A 71 -7.13 -0.58 1.19
N ASP A 72 -6.94 -1.77 1.76
CA ASP A 72 -8.05 -2.56 2.32
C ASP A 72 -8.19 -2.41 3.84
N GLY A 73 -7.29 -1.67 4.50
CA GLY A 73 -7.36 -1.41 5.93
C GLY A 73 -7.13 -2.66 6.79
N ARG A 74 -6.46 -3.68 6.24
CA ARG A 74 -6.20 -4.96 6.91
C ARG A 74 -5.19 -4.82 8.04
N THR A 75 -5.33 -5.64 9.08
CA THR A 75 -4.28 -5.78 10.11
C THR A 75 -3.02 -6.39 9.49
N PRO A 76 -1.83 -6.27 10.12
CA PRO A 76 -0.60 -6.85 9.57
C PRO A 76 -0.73 -8.34 9.20
N GLY A 77 -1.27 -9.18 10.10
CA GLY A 77 -1.46 -10.61 9.81
C GLY A 77 -2.45 -10.87 8.66
N GLN A 78 -3.55 -10.11 8.60
CA GLN A 78 -4.49 -10.20 7.47
C GLN A 78 -3.84 -9.73 6.17
N ALA A 79 -3.05 -8.67 6.20
CA ALA A 79 -2.38 -8.12 5.03
C ALA A 79 -1.39 -9.14 4.43
N MET A 80 -0.67 -9.87 5.29
CA MET A 80 0.18 -10.99 4.90
C MET A 80 -0.64 -12.15 4.31
N ALA A 81 -1.71 -12.58 4.98
CA ALA A 81 -2.52 -13.72 4.53
C ALA A 81 -3.19 -13.52 3.15
N PHE A 82 -3.35 -12.26 2.71
CA PHE A 82 -3.91 -11.90 1.41
C PHE A 82 -2.85 -11.55 0.36
N ALA A 83 -1.56 -11.53 0.71
CA ALA A 83 -0.51 -11.26 -0.26
C ALA A 83 -0.24 -12.49 -1.12
N MET A 84 -0.19 -12.27 -2.43
CA MET A 84 0.05 -13.30 -3.42
C MET A 84 1.53 -13.34 -3.81
N ASN A 85 1.97 -14.51 -4.26
CA ASN A 85 3.26 -14.68 -4.91
C ASN A 85 3.12 -14.46 -6.43
N TYR A 86 4.25 -14.46 -7.14
CA TYR A 86 4.26 -14.29 -8.61
C TYR A 86 3.53 -15.39 -9.39
N SER A 87 3.35 -16.58 -8.80
CA SER A 87 2.62 -17.68 -9.43
C SER A 87 1.11 -17.64 -9.15
N GLY A 88 0.62 -16.63 -8.42
CA GLY A 88 -0.80 -16.46 -8.10
C GLY A 88 -1.29 -17.35 -6.96
N GLY A 89 -0.39 -17.91 -6.15
CA GLY A 89 -0.68 -18.53 -4.86
C GLY A 89 -0.49 -17.54 -3.69
N ARG A 90 -0.89 -17.92 -2.47
CA ARG A 90 -0.62 -17.10 -1.28
C ARG A 90 0.87 -17.18 -0.93
N ALA A 91 1.51 -16.04 -0.72
CA ALA A 91 2.91 -15.99 -0.30
C ALA A 91 3.07 -16.37 1.18
N PHE A 92 2.10 -15.97 2.02
CA PHE A 92 2.13 -16.19 3.46
C PHE A 92 0.87 -16.88 3.95
N SER A 93 1.01 -17.92 4.78
CA SER A 93 -0.11 -18.66 5.36
C SER A 93 0.25 -19.14 6.76
N GLU A 94 -0.62 -18.86 7.73
CA GLU A 94 -0.49 -19.44 9.08
C GLU A 94 -0.98 -20.90 9.13
N VAL A 95 -1.79 -21.33 8.15
CA VAL A 95 -2.38 -22.68 8.10
C VAL A 95 -1.48 -23.64 7.33
N ASP A 96 -1.04 -23.23 6.15
CA ASP A 96 -0.28 -24.09 5.22
C ASP A 96 1.24 -23.88 5.33
N GLY A 97 1.65 -22.87 6.09
CA GLY A 97 3.01 -22.35 6.08
C GLY A 97 3.25 -21.38 4.93
N ASP A 98 4.29 -20.56 5.08
CA ASP A 98 4.72 -19.65 4.02
C ASP A 98 5.31 -20.44 2.84
N ASP A 99 5.15 -19.88 1.64
CA ASP A 99 5.81 -20.43 0.44
C ASP A 99 7.32 -20.49 0.68
N ALA A 100 7.96 -21.59 0.27
CA ALA A 100 9.38 -21.84 0.54
C ALA A 100 10.31 -20.72 0.05
N HIS A 101 9.92 -20.00 -1.01
CA HIS A 101 10.68 -18.86 -1.54
C HIS A 101 10.50 -17.57 -0.72
N TYR A 102 9.50 -17.52 0.15
CA TYR A 102 9.15 -16.35 0.97
C TYR A 102 9.22 -16.63 2.47
N ALA A 103 9.60 -17.84 2.89
CA ALA A 103 9.59 -18.23 4.31
C ALA A 103 10.48 -17.33 5.19
N GLU A 104 11.67 -16.97 4.70
CA GLU A 104 12.56 -16.04 5.41
C GLU A 104 11.92 -14.66 5.51
N LEU A 105 11.44 -14.11 4.39
CA LEU A 105 10.71 -12.83 4.36
C LEU A 105 9.50 -12.85 5.29
N GLY A 106 8.73 -13.93 5.32
CA GLY A 106 7.55 -14.10 6.14
C GLY A 106 7.89 -14.05 7.63
N ALA A 107 8.98 -14.66 8.06
CA ALA A 107 9.46 -14.55 9.43
C ALA A 107 9.78 -13.08 9.78
N GLU A 108 10.46 -12.37 8.89
CA GLU A 108 10.84 -10.97 9.13
C GLU A 108 9.67 -9.99 9.11
N LEU A 109 8.68 -10.20 8.24
CA LEU A 109 7.46 -9.40 8.23
C LEU A 109 6.66 -9.52 9.55
N ARG A 110 6.82 -10.63 10.28
CA ARG A 110 6.20 -10.86 11.59
C ARG A 110 7.00 -10.29 12.75
N MET A 111 8.20 -9.76 12.52
CA MET A 111 8.99 -9.11 13.57
C MET A 111 8.26 -7.86 14.11
N PRO A 112 8.35 -7.57 15.43
CA PRO A 112 7.70 -6.40 16.03
C PRO A 112 8.04 -5.08 15.34
N ALA A 113 9.29 -4.90 14.92
CA ALA A 113 9.73 -3.68 14.22
C ALA A 113 8.97 -3.46 12.90
N VAL A 114 8.68 -4.52 12.15
CA VAL A 114 8.00 -4.45 10.86
C VAL A 114 6.48 -4.36 11.04
N THR A 115 5.91 -5.13 11.98
CA THR A 115 4.47 -5.11 12.25
C THR A 115 3.97 -3.75 12.75
N VAL A 116 4.78 -3.00 13.49
CA VAL A 116 4.49 -1.61 13.89
C VAL A 116 4.40 -0.70 12.66
N LEU A 117 5.30 -0.84 11.68
CA LEU A 117 5.24 -0.05 10.45
C LEU A 117 3.99 -0.36 9.63
N LEU A 118 3.61 -1.64 9.51
CA LEU A 118 2.39 -2.07 8.83
C LEU A 118 1.12 -1.55 9.52
N ALA A 119 1.09 -1.56 10.86
CA ALA A 119 -0.01 -0.98 11.62
C ALA A 119 -0.09 0.55 11.42
N GLY A 120 1.05 1.25 11.46
CA GLY A 120 1.13 2.68 11.19
C GLY A 120 0.67 3.05 9.78
N ALA A 121 1.01 2.24 8.77
CA ALA A 121 0.58 2.42 7.39
C ALA A 121 -0.96 2.35 7.25
N ARG A 122 -1.57 1.34 7.88
CA ARG A 122 -3.03 1.19 7.96
C ARG A 122 -3.68 2.41 8.63
N GLU A 123 -3.13 2.89 9.74
CA GLU A 123 -3.66 4.04 10.49
C GLU A 123 -3.50 5.37 9.75
N ALA A 124 -2.42 5.55 8.99
CA ALA A 124 -2.27 6.71 8.11
C ALA A 124 -3.35 6.70 7.02
N ALA A 125 -3.64 5.53 6.44
CA ALA A 125 -4.65 5.38 5.41
C ALA A 125 -6.08 5.62 5.93
N THR A 126 -6.41 5.15 7.14
CA THR A 126 -7.73 5.39 7.75
C THR A 126 -7.95 6.87 8.10
N ARG A 127 -6.90 7.59 8.54
CA ARG A 127 -6.97 9.04 8.77
C ARG A 127 -7.20 9.81 7.47
N SER A 128 -6.58 9.42 6.37
CA SER A 128 -6.84 10.02 5.05
C SER A 128 -8.25 9.73 4.52
N ARG A 129 -8.95 8.72 5.05
CA ARG A 129 -10.33 8.36 4.68
C ARG A 129 -11.39 9.17 5.44
N ALA A 130 -11.06 9.74 6.60
CA ALA A 130 -12.02 10.49 7.40
C ALA A 130 -12.35 11.82 6.70
N PRO A 131 -13.63 12.16 6.45
CA PRO A 131 -13.98 13.46 5.92
C PRO A 131 -13.53 14.53 6.93
N SER A 132 -12.85 15.56 6.44
CA SER A 132 -12.55 16.74 7.25
C SER A 132 -13.86 17.36 7.73
N SER A 133 -14.25 17.06 8.97
CA SER A 133 -15.31 17.74 9.71
C SER A 133 -14.87 19.18 10.02
N ARG A 134 -14.67 20.02 9.00
CA ARG A 134 -14.53 21.46 9.20
C ARG A 134 -15.92 22.07 9.27
N THR A 135 -16.41 22.14 10.51
CA THR A 135 -17.12 23.29 11.09
C THR A 135 -17.41 24.42 10.09
N SER A 136 -18.58 24.36 9.47
CA SER A 136 -19.25 25.54 8.92
C SER A 136 -19.80 26.35 10.09
N THR A 137 -18.94 27.17 10.70
CA THR A 137 -19.38 28.19 11.65
C THR A 137 -19.98 29.33 10.83
N ARG A 138 -21.27 29.19 10.52
CA ARG A 138 -22.08 30.24 9.91
C ARG A 138 -22.09 31.45 10.87
N PRO A 139 -21.71 32.67 10.46
CA PRO A 139 -21.81 33.83 11.33
C PRO A 139 -23.29 34.12 11.58
N ARG A 140 -23.67 34.21 12.85
CA ARG A 140 -24.97 34.76 13.26
C ARG A 140 -24.98 36.24 12.88
N SER A 141 -25.83 36.61 11.93
CA SER A 141 -26.23 38.00 11.71
C SER A 141 -27.08 38.45 12.89
N ASN A 142 -26.60 39.41 13.68
CA ASN A 142 -27.46 40.18 14.57
C ASN A 142 -28.24 41.19 13.73
N SER A 143 -29.56 41.20 13.91
CA SER A 143 -30.44 42.34 13.61
C SER A 143 -31.39 42.47 14.79
#